data_AF-A0A7K9Q711-F1
#
_entry.id   AF-A0A7K9Q711-F1
#
_cell.length_a   1.000
_cell.length_b   1.000
_cell.length_c   1.000
_cell.angle_alpha   90.00
_cell.angle_beta   90.00
_cell.angle_gamma   90.00
#
_symmetry.space_group_name_H-M   'P 1'
#
loop_
_entity.id
_entity.type
_entity.pdbx_description
1 polymer ?
#
loop_
_entity_poly.entity_id
_entity_poly.type
_entity_poly.pdbx_seq_one_letter_code
_entity_poly.pdbx_strand_id
1 'polypeptide(L)'
;MVACSKGFVDIVPLLQKCPYIDINQQDKDGNTALMMAAQAGHITIVNFLLNYYPALDLDRRDPRGLTALMKAAVQGRQDCVTALLLAG
;
A
#
# COMPACT_ATOMS: atom_id res chain seq x y z
N MET A 1 -8.25 -2.14 0.29
CA MET A 1 -7.37 -3.31 0.04
C MET A 1 -7.61 -3.92 -1.34
N VAL A 2 -8.79 -4.50 -1.62
CA VAL A 2 -9.09 -5.08 -2.95
C VAL A 2 -8.90 -4.09 -4.10
N ALA A 3 -9.41 -2.85 -3.97
CA ALA A 3 -9.21 -1.80 -4.97
C ALA A 3 -7.72 -1.51 -5.23
N CYS A 4 -6.91 -1.47 -4.18
CA CYS A 4 -5.46 -1.25 -4.25
C CYS A 4 -4.75 -2.44 -4.94
N SER A 5 -5.17 -3.67 -4.66
CA SER A 5 -4.62 -4.88 -5.27
C SER A 5 -4.97 -5.04 -6.75
N LYS A 6 -6.13 -4.52 -7.18
CA LYS A 6 -6.64 -4.63 -8.55
C LYS A 6 -6.30 -3.43 -9.43
N GLY A 7 -5.67 -2.39 -8.87
CA GLY A 7 -5.27 -1.21 -9.64
C GLY A 7 -6.40 -0.23 -9.91
N PHE A 8 -7.47 -0.24 -9.09
CA PHE A 8 -8.64 0.63 -9.29
C PHE A 8 -8.37 2.06 -8.83
N VAL A 9 -7.58 2.77 -9.63
CA VAL A 9 -7.11 4.14 -9.36
C VAL A 9 -8.27 5.11 -9.12
N ASP A 10 -9.41 4.92 -9.79
CA ASP A 10 -10.57 5.82 -9.63
C ASP A 10 -11.34 5.57 -8.32
N ILE A 11 -11.20 4.38 -7.73
CA ILE A 11 -11.92 3.98 -6.51
C ILE A 11 -11.13 4.34 -5.26
N VAL A 12 -9.79 4.23 -5.29
CA VAL A 12 -8.94 4.49 -4.11
C VAL A 12 -9.17 5.90 -3.51
N PRO A 13 -9.34 6.98 -4.30
CA PRO A 13 -9.64 8.30 -3.77
C PRO A 13 -11.02 8.40 -3.08
N LEU A 14 -11.99 7.58 -3.49
CA LEU A 14 -13.31 7.57 -2.86
C LEU A 14 -13.25 7.07 -1.42
N LEU A 15 -12.25 6.24 -1.09
CA LEU A 15 -12.04 5.75 0.27
C LEU A 15 -11.70 6.88 1.26
N GLN A 16 -11.10 7.98 0.80
CA GLN A 16 -10.82 9.16 1.62
C GLN A 16 -12.09 9.85 2.12
N LYS A 17 -13.23 9.65 1.44
CA LYS A 17 -14.52 10.21 1.84
C LYS A 17 -15.14 9.44 3.02
N CYS A 18 -14.56 8.31 3.43
CA CYS A 18 -15.01 7.53 4.57
C CYS A 18 -14.20 7.89 5.82
N PRO A 19 -14.79 8.61 6.80
CA PRO A 19 -14.06 9.09 7.98
C PRO A 19 -13.62 7.98 8.94
N TYR A 20 -14.17 6.77 8.79
CA TYR A 20 -13.90 5.63 9.68
C TYR A 20 -12.90 4.63 9.08
N ILE A 21 -12.23 4.99 7.99
CA ILE A 21 -11.28 4.06 7.37
C ILE A 21 -9.95 4.07 8.11
N ASP A 22 -9.53 2.90 8.58
CA ASP A 22 -8.17 2.69 9.05
C ASP A 22 -7.31 2.25 7.86
N ILE A 23 -6.40 3.13 7.43
CA ILE A 23 -5.53 2.88 6.27
C ILE A 23 -4.44 1.82 6.56
N ASN A 24 -4.12 1.62 7.84
CA ASN A 24 -3.14 0.66 8.32
C ASN A 24 -3.78 -0.67 8.72
N GLN A 25 -5.10 -0.79 8.61
CA GLN A 25 -5.81 -2.04 8.83
C GLN A 25 -5.14 -3.16 8.03
N GLN A 26 -5.00 -4.31 8.67
CA GLN A 26 -4.54 -5.53 8.05
C GLN A 26 -5.74 -6.43 7.71
N ASP A 27 -5.72 -7.09 6.55
CA ASP A 27 -6.67 -8.16 6.26
C ASP A 27 -6.37 -9.44 7.06
N LYS A 28 -7.11 -10.51 6.79
CA LYS A 28 -6.95 -11.81 7.44
C LYS A 28 -5.58 -12.45 7.20
N ASP A 29 -4.90 -12.06 6.12
CA ASP A 29 -3.56 -12.51 5.76
C ASP A 29 -2.47 -11.55 6.29
N GLY A 30 -2.87 -10.54 7.05
CA GLY A 30 -2.00 -9.52 7.62
C GLY A 30 -1.49 -8.49 6.60
N ASN A 31 -2.11 -8.36 5.43
CA ASN A 31 -1.71 -7.37 4.43
C ASN A 31 -2.42 -6.04 4.64
N THR A 32 -1.69 -4.94 4.49
CA THR A 32 -2.27 -3.58 4.41
C THR A 32 -2.62 -3.21 2.97
N ALA A 33 -3.38 -2.12 2.79
CA ALA A 33 -3.66 -1.57 1.46
C ALA A 33 -2.38 -1.22 0.69
N LEU A 34 -1.36 -0.69 1.38
CA LEU A 34 -0.06 -0.36 0.80
C LEU A 34 0.69 -1.61 0.36
N MET A 35 0.72 -2.66 1.19
CA MET A 35 1.35 -3.94 0.84
C MET A 35 0.76 -4.52 -0.44
N MET A 36 -0.57 -4.50 -0.58
CA MET A 36 -1.24 -5.02 -1.77
C MET A 36 -0.91 -4.20 -3.02
N ALA A 37 -0.94 -2.87 -2.93
CA ALA A 37 -0.60 -1.98 -4.04
C ALA A 37 0.87 -2.16 -4.49
N ALA A 38 1.79 -2.20 -3.52
CA ALA A 38 3.21 -2.37 -3.73
C ALA A 38 3.57 -3.73 -4.34
N GLN A 39 2.95 -4.81 -3.84
CA GLN A 39 3.13 -6.16 -4.40
C GLN A 39 2.62 -6.26 -5.85
N ALA A 40 1.46 -5.65 -6.13
CA ALA A 40 0.85 -5.65 -7.45
C ALA A 40 1.56 -4.71 -8.45
N GLY A 41 2.36 -3.76 -7.96
CA GLY A 41 3.09 -2.81 -8.80
C GLY A 41 2.28 -1.57 -9.20
N HIS A 42 1.20 -1.26 -8.47
CA HIS A 42 0.34 -0.12 -8.77
C HIS A 42 0.91 1.18 -8.20
N ILE A 43 1.96 1.70 -8.85
CA ILE A 43 2.70 2.90 -8.42
C ILE A 43 1.83 4.12 -8.19
N THR A 44 0.81 4.34 -9.04
CA THR A 44 -0.15 5.45 -8.88
C THR A 44 -0.90 5.39 -7.56
N ILE A 45 -1.30 4.19 -7.14
CA ILE A 45 -1.97 3.96 -5.85
C ILE A 45 -0.97 4.05 -4.70
N VAL A 46 0.25 3.53 -4.85
CA VAL A 46 1.31 3.68 -3.85
C VAL A 46 1.57 5.15 -3.56
N ASN A 47 1.82 5.96 -4.59
CA ASN A 47 2.05 7.40 -4.45
C ASN A 47 0.83 8.11 -3.86
N PHE A 48 -0.39 7.72 -4.25
CA PHE A 48 -1.60 8.27 -3.63
C PHE A 48 -1.65 7.97 -2.13
N LEU A 49 -1.39 6.73 -1.71
CA LEU A 49 -1.40 6.35 -0.30
C LEU A 49 -0.32 7.12 0.49
N LEU A 50 0.89 7.22 -0.04
CA LEU A 50 2.00 7.94 0.60
C LEU A 50 1.72 9.44 0.77
N ASN A 51 1.11 10.08 -0.24
CA ASN A 51 0.89 11.53 -0.24
C ASN A 51 -0.33 11.97 0.58
N TYR A 52 -1.37 11.15 0.64
CA TYR A 52 -2.66 11.54 1.23
C TYR A 52 -2.90 10.97 2.63
N TYR A 53 -2.07 10.04 3.10
CA TYR A 53 -2.20 9.43 4.44
C TYR A 53 -0.91 9.61 5.24
N PRO A 54 -0.74 10.73 5.97
CA PRO A 54 0.48 10.99 6.76
C PRO A 54 0.64 10.02 7.94
N ALA A 55 -0.43 9.37 8.38
CA ALA A 55 -0.39 8.36 9.44
C ALA A 55 -0.13 6.93 8.91
N LEU A 56 0.27 6.77 7.64
CA LEU A 56 0.54 5.48 7.03
C LEU A 56 1.79 4.83 7.64
N ASP A 57 1.65 3.62 8.15
CA ASP A 57 2.72 2.85 8.78
C ASP A 57 3.39 1.96 7.71
N LEU A 58 4.56 2.43 7.23
CA LEU A 58 5.33 1.76 6.18
C LEU A 58 6.01 0.47 6.67
N ASP A 59 6.24 0.37 7.97
CA ASP A 59 6.97 -0.72 8.62
C ASP A 59 6.06 -1.84 9.11
N ARG A 60 4.75 -1.74 8.89
CA ARG A 60 3.83 -2.86 9.13
C ARG A 60 4.34 -4.12 8.45
N ARG A 61 4.19 -5.24 9.15
CA ARG A 61 4.62 -6.56 8.71
C ARG A 61 3.44 -7.51 8.61
N ASP A 62 3.40 -8.27 7.52
CA ASP A 62 2.53 -9.45 7.44
C ASP A 62 3.03 -10.57 8.39
N PRO A 63 2.32 -11.69 8.56
CA PRO A 63 2.73 -12.78 9.45
C PRO A 63 4.04 -13.46 9.05
N ARG A 64 4.54 -13.21 7.83
CA ARG A 64 5.84 -13.66 7.34
C ARG A 64 6.96 -12.64 7.59
N GLY A 65 6.65 -11.51 8.23
CA GLY A 65 7.59 -10.44 8.50
C GLY A 65 7.79 -9.47 7.34
N LEU A 66 7.00 -9.56 6.25
CA LEU A 66 7.21 -8.77 5.04
C LEU A 66 6.51 -7.40 5.13
N THR A 67 7.26 -6.33 4.84
CA THR A 67 6.74 -4.98 4.66
C THR A 67 6.25 -4.74 3.22
N ALA A 68 5.62 -3.59 2.96
CA ALA A 68 5.24 -3.19 1.60
C ALA A 68 6.47 -3.10 0.66
N LEU A 69 7.59 -2.56 1.16
CA LEU A 69 8.85 -2.47 0.41
C LEU A 69 9.38 -3.86 0.05
N MET A 70 9.41 -4.79 1.01
CA MET A 70 9.87 -6.15 0.76
C MET A 70 8.99 -6.87 -0.28
N LYS A 71 7.67 -6.69 -0.22
CA LYS A 71 6.75 -7.26 -1.22
C LYS A 71 6.97 -6.68 -2.61
N ALA A 72 7.18 -5.37 -2.73
CA ALA A 72 7.52 -4.74 -4.00
C ALA A 72 8.85 -5.29 -4.56
N ALA A 73 9.87 -5.41 -3.70
CA ALA A 73 11.19 -5.90 -4.09
C ALA A 73 11.15 -7.37 -4.57
N VAL A 74 10.48 -8.25 -3.83
CA VAL A 74 10.31 -9.68 -4.21
C VAL A 74 9.60 -9.82 -5.55
N GLN A 75 8.68 -8.93 -5.87
CA GLN A 75 7.92 -8.93 -7.13
C GLN A 75 8.59 -8.12 -8.26
N GLY A 76 9.78 -7.56 -8.03
CA GLY A 76 10.51 -6.76 -9.02
C GLY A 76 9.80 -5.45 -9.40
N ARG A 77 9.01 -4.86 -8.51
CA ARG A 77 8.25 -3.61 -8.77
C ARG A 77 9.15 -2.39 -8.55
N GLN A 78 10.05 -2.14 -9.50
CA GLN A 78 11.09 -1.11 -9.37
C GLN A 78 10.53 0.27 -8.97
N ASP A 79 9.49 0.77 -9.66
CA ASP A 79 8.93 2.09 -9.35
C ASP A 79 8.34 2.17 -7.94
N CYS A 80 7.69 1.09 -7.48
CA CYS A 80 7.14 1.00 -6.13
C CYS A 80 8.25 0.94 -5.08
N VAL A 81 9.34 0.21 -5.35
CA VAL A 81 10.53 0.18 -4.49
C VAL A 81 11.11 1.58 -4.36
N THR A 82 11.30 2.29 -5.47
CA THR A 82 11.83 3.66 -5.46
C THR A 82 10.93 4.61 -4.67
N ALA A 83 9.61 4.59 -4.90
CA ALA A 83 8.68 5.44 -4.17
C ALA A 83 8.67 5.16 -2.66
N LEU A 84 8.70 3.88 -2.26
CA LEU A 84 8.71 3.48 -0.86
C LEU A 84 10.04 3.82 -0.16
N LEU A 85 11.18 3.74 -0.87
CA LEU A 85 12.48 4.15 -0.36
C LEU A 85 12.61 5.67 -0.18
N LEU A 86 11.90 6.46 -1.00
CA LEU A 86 11.90 7.93 -0.88
C LEU A 86 10.96 8.44 0.21
N ALA A 87 10.01 7.62 0.64
CA ALA A 87 9.00 7.99 1.64
C ALA A 87 9.33 7.57 3.07
N GLY A 88 10.34 6.71 3.27
CA GLY A 88 10.90 6.34 4.58
C GLY A 88 12.15 7.14 4.88
#